data_AF-A0AA41M778-F1
#
_entry.id   AF-A0AA41M778-F1
#
_cell.length_a   1.000
_cell.length_b   1.000
_cell.length_c   1.000
_cell.angle_alpha   90.00
_cell.angle_beta   90.00
_cell.angle_gamma   90.00
#
_symmetry.space_group_name_H-M   'P 1'
#
loop_
_entity.id
_entity.type
_entity.pdbx_description
1 polymer ?
#
loop_
_entity_poly.entity_id
_entity_poly.type
_entity_poly.pdbx_seq_one_letter_code
_entity_poly.pdbx_strand_id
1 'polypeptide(L)'
;MNKTIEPDLRDIAVELKDFEQRKFNYLVDNFYVLRSALRYYSVKKGVSFTSSKLSEDFPIAVTVAGSSLNILTELDIVEPRRRSSSPDRYLPEEVDLQRMIKLEQVLIENHEIKNFNPDKES
;
A
#
# COMPACT_ATOMS: atom_id res chain seq x y z
N MET A 1 -28.11 -8.22 -13.58
CA MET A 1 -26.83 -7.56 -13.24
C MET A 1 -26.17 -8.40 -12.16
N ASN A 2 -25.17 -9.21 -12.53
CA ASN A 2 -24.33 -9.87 -11.54
C ASN A 2 -23.50 -8.78 -10.86
N LYS A 3 -23.88 -8.41 -9.63
CA LYS A 3 -22.95 -7.71 -8.74
C LYS A 3 -21.87 -8.73 -8.42
N THR A 4 -20.74 -8.64 -9.10
CA THR A 4 -19.51 -9.24 -8.60
C THR A 4 -19.35 -8.70 -7.18
N ILE A 5 -19.51 -9.56 -6.19
CA ILE A 5 -19.30 -9.18 -4.79
C ILE A 5 -17.81 -8.92 -4.72
N GLU A 6 -17.43 -7.65 -4.70
CA GLU A 6 -16.04 -7.26 -4.48
C GLU A 6 -15.64 -7.86 -3.13
N PRO A 7 -14.60 -8.72 -3.08
CA PRO A 7 -14.16 -9.31 -1.82
C PRO A 7 -13.84 -8.18 -0.84
N ASP A 8 -14.30 -8.35 0.40
CA ASP A 8 -14.08 -7.35 1.44
C ASP A 8 -12.57 -7.17 1.63
N LEU A 9 -12.10 -5.93 1.59
CA LEU A 9 -10.71 -5.56 1.84
C LEU A 9 -10.22 -6.14 3.17
N ARG A 10 -11.12 -6.28 4.15
CA ARG A 10 -10.84 -6.94 5.42
C ARG A 10 -10.49 -8.40 5.25
N ASP A 11 -11.25 -9.15 4.45
CA ASP A 11 -11.04 -10.58 4.24
C ASP A 11 -9.69 -10.83 3.53
N ILE A 12 -9.38 -10.02 2.50
CA ILE A 12 -8.09 -10.10 1.79
C ILE A 12 -6.93 -9.76 2.74
N ALA A 13 -7.08 -8.73 3.56
CA ALA A 13 -6.04 -8.35 4.51
C ALA A 13 -5.77 -9.44 5.57
N VAL A 14 -6.81 -10.13 6.03
CA VAL A 14 -6.68 -11.28 6.95
C VAL A 14 -5.96 -12.44 6.23
N GLU A 15 -6.36 -12.76 5.01
CA GLU A 15 -5.71 -13.82 4.22
C GLU A 15 -4.23 -13.54 3.99
N LEU A 16 -3.87 -12.31 3.59
CA LEU A 16 -2.47 -11.92 3.37
C LEU A 16 -1.67 -11.92 4.66
N LYS A 17 -2.28 -11.59 5.81
CA LYS A 17 -1.63 -11.72 7.11
C LYS A 17 -1.30 -13.18 7.43
N ASP A 18 -2.20 -14.11 7.12
CA ASP A 18 -2.02 -15.52 7.44
C ASP A 18 -1.04 -16.23 6.50
N PHE A 19 -1.08 -15.94 5.21
CA PHE A 19 -0.28 -16.64 4.20
C PHE A 19 1.00 -15.89 3.76
N GLU A 20 1.05 -14.57 3.90
CA GLU A 20 2.17 -13.71 3.49
C GLU A 20 2.70 -12.85 4.66
N GLN A 21 2.57 -13.38 5.89
CA GLN A 21 2.81 -12.69 7.16
C GLN A 21 4.05 -11.77 7.19
N ARG A 22 5.19 -12.25 6.68
CA ARG A 22 6.43 -11.44 6.69
C ARG A 22 6.29 -10.18 5.84
N LYS A 23 5.74 -10.30 4.63
CA LYS A 23 5.53 -9.17 3.73
C LYS A 23 4.43 -8.25 4.26
N PHE A 24 3.38 -8.83 4.83
CA PHE A 24 2.31 -8.09 5.49
C PHE A 24 2.85 -7.23 6.65
N ASN A 25 3.70 -7.80 7.51
CA ASN A 25 4.32 -7.05 8.61
C ASN A 25 5.20 -5.90 8.10
N TYR A 26 5.93 -6.09 6.99
CA TYR A 26 6.68 -4.99 6.36
C TYR A 26 5.79 -3.82 5.94
N LEU A 27 4.61 -4.11 5.39
CA LEU A 27 3.61 -3.08 5.06
C LEU A 27 3.13 -2.37 6.34
N VAL A 28 2.71 -3.13 7.35
CA VAL A 28 2.16 -2.61 8.62
C VAL A 28 3.18 -1.70 9.33
N ASP A 29 4.41 -2.17 9.50
CA ASP A 29 5.49 -1.43 10.17
C ASP A 29 5.85 -0.12 9.46
N ASN A 30 5.60 -0.04 8.14
CA ASN A 30 5.95 1.11 7.30
C ASN A 30 4.72 1.82 6.73
N PHE A 31 3.52 1.54 7.26
CA PHE A 31 2.26 1.91 6.63
C PHE A 31 2.15 3.42 6.32
N TYR A 32 2.45 4.26 7.32
CA TYR A 32 2.35 5.71 7.16
C TYR A 32 3.41 6.30 6.22
N VAL A 33 4.60 5.71 6.18
CA VAL A 33 5.65 6.09 5.22
C VAL A 33 5.20 5.75 3.80
N LEU A 34 4.68 4.54 3.61
CA LEU A 34 4.16 4.07 2.32
C LEU A 34 2.95 4.89 1.86
N ARG A 35 1.97 5.16 2.73
CA ARG A 35 0.82 6.03 2.42
C ARG A 35 1.27 7.41 1.96
N SER A 36 2.24 7.99 2.67
CA SER A 36 2.80 9.30 2.34
C SER A 36 3.54 9.28 1.00
N ALA A 37 4.30 8.22 0.73
CA ALA A 37 5.03 8.04 -0.51
C ALA A 37 4.10 7.87 -1.72
N LEU A 38 3.08 7.02 -1.60
CA LEU A 38 2.05 6.84 -2.63
C LEU A 38 1.33 8.16 -2.92
N ARG A 39 0.93 8.91 -1.89
CA ARG A 39 0.30 10.22 -2.06
C ARG A 39 1.25 11.22 -2.73
N TYR A 40 2.54 11.21 -2.37
CA TYR A 40 3.54 12.09 -2.97
C TYR A 40 3.68 11.86 -4.48
N TYR A 41 3.85 10.60 -4.89
CA TYR A 41 3.98 10.26 -6.31
C TYR A 41 2.68 10.46 -7.08
N SER A 42 1.54 10.10 -6.47
CA SER A 42 0.25 10.11 -7.17
C SER A 42 -0.37 11.50 -7.25
N VAL A 43 -0.28 12.31 -6.19
CA VAL A 43 -0.96 13.62 -6.11
C VAL A 43 0.02 14.77 -6.30
N LYS A 44 1.19 14.75 -5.63
CA LYS A 44 2.09 15.91 -5.63
C LYS A 44 2.99 15.96 -6.87
N LYS A 45 3.54 14.82 -7.30
CA LYS A 45 4.44 14.75 -8.45
C LYS A 45 3.73 14.34 -9.73
N GLY A 46 2.76 13.43 -9.66
CA GLY A 46 2.11 12.88 -10.84
C GLY A 46 3.10 12.12 -11.74
N VAL A 47 4.05 11.38 -11.15
CA VAL A 47 5.07 10.61 -11.91
C VAL A 47 5.13 9.17 -11.45
N SER A 48 5.42 8.28 -12.39
CA SER A 48 5.63 6.86 -12.10
C SER A 48 6.76 6.62 -11.11
N PHE A 49 6.66 5.56 -10.31
CA PHE A 49 7.65 5.21 -9.31
C PHE A 49 7.97 3.71 -9.33
N THR A 50 9.06 3.35 -8.66
CA THR A 50 9.52 1.98 -8.42
C THR A 50 9.87 1.83 -6.94
N SER A 51 10.07 0.60 -6.46
CA SER A 51 10.54 0.35 -5.08
C SER A 51 11.88 1.04 -4.78
N SER A 52 12.81 1.07 -5.75
CA SER A 52 14.07 1.80 -5.63
C SER A 52 13.83 3.30 -5.45
N LYS A 53 12.93 3.88 -6.25
CA LYS A 53 12.63 5.30 -6.19
C LYS A 53 11.91 5.70 -4.90
N LEU A 54 11.07 4.82 -4.35
CA LEU A 54 10.50 5.01 -3.01
C LEU A 54 11.59 5.02 -1.93
N SER A 55 12.54 4.10 -2.00
CA SER A 55 13.63 3.98 -1.01
C SER A 55 14.63 5.14 -1.05
N GLU A 56 14.84 5.75 -2.22
CA GLU A 56 15.66 6.96 -2.35
C GLU A 56 15.03 8.18 -1.68
N ASP A 57 13.70 8.32 -1.79
CA ASP A 57 12.98 9.53 -1.40
C ASP A 57 12.34 9.41 0.01
N PHE A 58 12.18 8.20 0.54
CA PHE A 58 11.51 7.91 1.82
C PHE A 58 12.33 6.94 2.68
N PRO A 59 12.19 6.98 4.02
CA PRO A 59 12.97 6.15 4.95
C PRO A 59 12.45 4.70 4.99
N ILE A 60 12.57 3.99 3.87
CA ILE A 60 12.17 2.59 3.71
C ILE A 60 13.22 1.88 2.86
N ALA A 61 13.62 0.66 3.23
CA ALA A 61 14.56 -0.12 2.43
C ALA A 61 13.91 -0.60 1.12
N VAL A 62 14.67 -0.67 0.03
CA VAL A 62 14.18 -1.10 -1.31
C VAL A 62 13.41 -2.43 -1.25
N THR A 63 13.92 -3.42 -0.51
CA THR A 63 13.30 -4.74 -0.36
C THR A 63 11.98 -4.70 0.39
N VAL A 64 11.89 -3.85 1.41
CA VAL A 64 10.68 -3.61 2.21
C VAL A 64 9.65 -2.88 1.36
N ALA A 65 10.05 -1.85 0.60
CA ALA A 65 9.20 -1.14 -0.34
C ALA A 65 8.64 -2.08 -1.42
N GLY A 66 9.49 -2.92 -2.02
CA GLY A 66 9.04 -3.92 -3.00
C GLY A 66 8.05 -4.93 -2.42
N SER A 67 8.36 -5.49 -1.25
CA SER A 67 7.46 -6.45 -0.59
C SER A 67 6.12 -5.82 -0.22
N SER A 68 6.14 -4.57 0.24
CA SER A 68 4.92 -3.84 0.60
C SER A 68 4.08 -3.50 -0.63
N LEU A 69 4.71 -3.10 -1.74
CA LEU A 69 4.02 -2.86 -3.00
C LEU A 69 3.37 -4.13 -3.56
N ASN A 70 3.98 -5.30 -3.35
CA ASN A 70 3.34 -6.57 -3.71
C ASN A 70 2.06 -6.80 -2.91
N ILE A 71 2.09 -6.61 -1.58
CA ILE A 71 0.89 -6.73 -0.74
C ILE A 71 -0.17 -5.69 -1.14
N LEU A 72 0.24 -4.46 -1.46
CA LEU A 72 -0.68 -3.42 -1.93
C LEU A 72 -1.25 -3.73 -3.33
N THR A 73 -0.55 -4.51 -4.15
CA THR A 73 -1.07 -5.01 -5.43
C THR A 73 -2.14 -6.08 -5.19
N GLU A 74 -1.90 -7.04 -4.29
CA GLU A 74 -2.90 -8.05 -3.92
C GLU A 74 -4.15 -7.41 -3.26
N LEU A 75 -3.98 -6.26 -2.61
CA LEU A 75 -5.07 -5.46 -2.04
C LEU A 75 -5.75 -4.53 -3.05
N ASP A 76 -5.36 -4.55 -4.33
CA ASP A 76 -5.90 -3.69 -5.40
C ASP A 76 -5.76 -2.18 -5.10
N ILE A 77 -4.67 -1.80 -4.42
CA ILE A 77 -4.34 -0.40 -4.09
C ILE A 77 -3.38 0.20 -5.11
N VAL A 78 -2.52 -0.62 -5.72
CA VAL A 78 -1.59 -0.22 -6.78
C VAL A 78 -1.56 -1.29 -7.86
N GLU A 79 -1.40 -0.91 -9.11
CA GLU A 79 -1.18 -1.86 -10.22
C GLU A 79 0.23 -1.67 -10.81
N PRO A 80 1.03 -2.74 -10.98
CA PRO A 80 2.30 -2.68 -11.65
C PRO A 80 2.13 -2.76 -13.17
N ARG A 81 2.81 -1.88 -13.91
CA ARG A 81 2.93 -1.99 -15.37
C ARG A 81 3.87 -3.14 -15.74
N ARG A 82 3.34 -4.36 -15.87
CA ARG A 82 4.12 -5.56 -16.22
C ARG A 82 4.68 -5.47 -17.65
N ARG A 83 5.97 -5.17 -17.79
CA ARG A 83 6.75 -5.46 -19.01
C ARG A 83 7.94 -6.34 -18.61
N SER A 84 8.09 -7.47 -19.30
CA SER A 84 8.82 -8.69 -18.90
C SER A 84 10.35 -8.60 -18.78
N SER A 85 10.92 -7.45 -18.39
CA SER A 85 12.37 -7.30 -18.22
C SER A 85 12.81 -6.13 -17.34
N SER A 86 11.89 -5.28 -16.85
CA SER A 86 12.21 -4.12 -16.01
C SER A 86 11.62 -4.26 -14.60
N PRO A 87 12.20 -3.59 -13.58
CA PRO A 87 11.56 -3.45 -12.28
C PRO A 87 10.12 -2.95 -12.43
N ASP A 88 9.21 -3.48 -11.62
CA ASP A 88 7.81 -3.08 -11.65
C ASP A 88 7.69 -1.57 -11.46
N ARG A 89 6.98 -0.95 -12.40
CA ARG A 89 6.72 0.48 -12.42
C ARG A 89 5.26 0.71 -12.14
N TYR A 90 5.00 1.55 -11.15
CA TYR A 90 3.65 1.90 -10.70
C TYR A 90 3.29 3.28 -11.23
N LEU A 91 2.09 3.39 -11.80
CA LEU A 91 1.60 4.63 -12.39
C LEU A 91 0.75 5.41 -11.36
N PRO A 92 0.91 6.75 -11.26
CA PRO A 92 0.11 7.62 -10.39
C PRO A 92 -1.40 7.39 -10.49
N GLU A 93 -1.89 7.22 -11.72
CA GLU A 93 -3.30 7.06 -12.05
C GLU A 93 -3.87 5.70 -11.65
N GLU A 94 -3.02 4.72 -11.36
CA GLU A 94 -3.38 3.36 -10.95
C GLU A 94 -3.27 3.17 -9.42
N VAL A 95 -3.09 4.25 -8.66
CA VAL A 95 -3.05 4.20 -7.19
C VAL A 95 -4.43 4.56 -6.61
N ASP A 96 -5.08 3.61 -5.96
CA ASP A 96 -6.33 3.84 -5.23
C ASP A 96 -6.08 4.33 -3.80
N LEU A 97 -5.98 5.66 -3.67
CA LEU A 97 -5.84 6.30 -2.37
C LEU A 97 -7.07 6.17 -1.46
N GLN A 98 -8.28 5.96 -2.01
CA GLN A 98 -9.47 5.74 -1.19
C GLN A 98 -9.43 4.35 -0.56
N ARG A 99 -9.00 3.35 -1.32
CA ARG A 99 -8.79 1.99 -0.81
C ARG A 99 -7.65 1.93 0.20
N MET A 100 -6.58 2.71 0.02
CA MET A 100 -5.53 2.87 1.03
C MET A 100 -6.05 3.44 2.36
N ILE A 101 -7.00 4.38 2.32
CA ILE A 101 -7.66 4.91 3.54
C ILE A 101 -8.55 3.85 4.19
N LYS A 102 -9.26 3.03 3.41
CA LYS A 102 -10.04 1.90 3.97
C LYS A 102 -9.14 0.85 4.62
N LEU A 103 -7.99 0.55 4.00
CA LEU A 103 -7.00 -0.35 4.57
C LEU A 103 -6.51 0.16 5.93
N GLU A 104 -6.23 1.46 6.05
CA GLU A 104 -5.85 2.07 7.33
C GLU A 104 -6.90 1.80 8.42
N GLN A 105 -8.18 1.98 8.10
CA GLN A 105 -9.28 1.72 9.04
C GLN A 105 -9.28 0.26 9.49
N VAL A 106 -9.15 -0.69 8.55
CA VAL A 106 -9.07 -2.12 8.85
C VAL A 106 -7.87 -2.43 9.75
N LEU A 107 -6.69 -1.89 9.44
CA LEU A 107 -5.47 -2.12 10.23
C LEU A 107 -5.58 -1.52 11.64
N ILE A 108 -6.21 -0.37 11.81
CA ILE A 108 -6.47 0.24 13.13
C ILE A 108 -7.46 -0.61 13.94
N GLU A 109 -8.57 -1.03 13.32
CA GLU A 109 -9.59 -1.87 13.96
C GLU A 109 -9.03 -3.21 14.41
N ASN A 110 -8.10 -3.77 13.63
CA ASN A 110 -7.41 -5.01 13.96
C ASN A 110 -6.20 -4.83 14.89
N HIS A 111 -5.95 -3.60 15.37
CA HIS A 111 -4.82 -3.25 16.22
C HIS A 111 -3.42 -3.51 15.62
N GLU A 112 -3.32 -3.57 14.29
CA GLU A 112 -2.07 -3.75 13.55
C GLU A 112 -1.24 -2.45 13.50
N ILE A 113 -1.92 -1.31 13.37
CA ILE A 113 -1.28 0.01 13.41
C ILE A 113 -1.92 0.89 14.48
N LYS A 114 -1.12 1.81 15.02
CA LYS A 114 -1.65 2.85 15.92
C LYS A 114 -2.51 3.82 15.14
N ASN A 115 -3.64 4.24 15.72
CA ASN A 115 -4.41 5.35 15.19
C ASN A 115 -3.60 6.65 15.31
N PHE A 116 -3.25 7.25 14.18
CA PHE A 116 -2.65 8.56 14.15
C PHE A 116 -3.75 9.58 13.85
N ASN A 117 -4.40 10.09 14.90
CA ASN A 117 -5.37 11.17 14.77
C ASN A 117 -4.66 12.52 15.03
N PRO A 118 -4.31 13.30 13.98
CA PRO A 118 -3.60 14.55 14.14
C PRO A 118 -4.39 15.60 14.94
N ASP A 119 -5.71 15.41 15.08
CA ASP A 119 -6.61 16.35 15.77
C ASP A 119 -6.84 16.02 17.26
N LYS A 120 -6.17 14.99 17.81
CA LYS A 120 -6.26 14.62 19.24
C LYS A 120 -5.10 15.11 20.11
N GLU A 121 -4.15 15.83 19.53
CA GLU A 121 -3.15 16.59 20.27
C GLU A 121 -3.39 18.09 20.02
N SER A 122 -4.39 18.64 20.69
CA SER A 122 -4.62 20.07 20.89
C SER A 122 -5.32 20.29 22.22
#